data_AF-A0A5S4UQH0-F1
#
_entry.id   AF-A0A5S4UQH0-F1
#
_cell.length_a   1.000
_cell.length_b   1.000
_cell.length_c   1.000
_cell.angle_alpha   90.00
_cell.angle_beta   90.00
_cell.angle_gamma   90.00
#
_symmetry.space_group_name_H-M   'P 1'
#
loop_
_entity.id
_entity.type
_entity.pdbx_description
1 polymer ?
#
loop_
_entity_poly.entity_id
_entity_poly.type
_entity_poly.pdbx_seq_one_letter_code
_entity_poly.pdbx_strand_id
1 'polypeptide(L)'
;MTNFQSDLITLNDVIEQQYFFNIPIYQRLYVWGQEQIKTLLEDIVQAYEEDKNEFYLGGTLVIERDSCEMINDKQTFMFDLIDGQQRFTTLWLLSVVLGESLNEYRQVHTEEGVRPRLGFAIRPQVTVFFERLSRGESASLPEGRQLEDALDEIRSFLSNYKSNKKQGDGDQVLDVVTLSDFIRNKVQLILTRVPKNTDLNKLFEVINNRGIQLQHHEILKAKLLEFLPREKRDSYSYVWDACSDMEGYVERNIRQVTKINTVDLFIQEDLGVERLAKSKYVLDVLNELQQQQAVNELSLAEILNESETFKQDESELNEKEQTGLPDRVSSIISFSMLLQHVLRIYLSNSDKYESKDIAKISDKDLLNIFNTHWLGCSVKLESADIESFIGLLWEVRYQFDKYVIKWVMVEEEKIHSIRKLRVNNSKGNTY
;
A
#
# COMPACT_ATOMS: atom_id res chain seq x y z
N MET A 1 -7.41 -1.73 -34.45
CA MET A 1 -6.78 -2.27 -33.24
C MET A 1 -5.62 -1.35 -32.92
N THR A 2 -5.76 -0.50 -31.91
CA THR A 2 -4.65 0.29 -31.37
C THR A 2 -3.88 -0.62 -30.42
N ASN A 3 -2.63 -0.94 -30.77
CA ASN A 3 -1.78 -1.84 -29.99
C ASN A 3 -1.04 -1.07 -28.89
N PHE A 4 -0.59 -1.78 -27.85
CA PHE A 4 0.39 -1.25 -26.91
C PHE A 4 1.67 -0.90 -27.68
N GLN A 5 2.17 0.30 -27.50
CA GLN A 5 3.46 0.74 -28.06
C GLN A 5 4.44 0.89 -26.90
N SER A 6 5.58 0.20 -26.95
CA SER A 6 6.63 0.34 -25.95
C SER A 6 7.87 0.90 -26.60
N ASP A 7 8.26 2.09 -26.19
CA ASP A 7 9.44 2.77 -26.67
C ASP A 7 10.45 2.88 -25.52
N LEU A 8 11.72 2.70 -25.81
CA LEU A 8 12.80 3.00 -24.87
C LEU A 8 13.09 4.50 -24.96
N ILE A 9 13.05 5.21 -23.84
CA ILE A 9 13.30 6.65 -23.78
C ILE A 9 14.30 7.00 -22.68
N THR A 10 15.07 8.05 -22.91
CA THR A 10 15.96 8.70 -21.93
C THR A 10 15.28 9.95 -21.36
N LEU A 11 15.91 10.58 -20.37
CA LEU A 11 15.46 11.90 -19.93
C LEU A 11 15.67 12.97 -21.00
N ASN A 12 16.68 12.83 -21.86
CA ASN A 12 16.86 13.72 -23.00
C ASN A 12 15.67 13.63 -23.98
N ASP A 13 15.13 12.43 -24.21
CA ASP A 13 13.93 12.26 -25.06
C ASP A 13 12.71 12.96 -24.45
N VAL A 14 12.53 12.90 -23.12
CA VAL A 14 11.48 13.66 -22.41
C VAL A 14 11.60 15.16 -22.67
N ILE A 15 12.82 15.68 -22.71
CA ILE A 15 13.10 17.09 -22.98
C ILE A 15 12.78 17.43 -24.44
N GLU A 16 13.37 16.68 -25.38
CA GLU A 16 13.28 16.95 -26.82
C GLU A 16 11.85 16.86 -27.33
N GLN A 17 11.11 15.82 -26.91
CA GLN A 17 9.74 15.54 -27.31
C GLN A 17 8.68 16.31 -26.50
N GLN A 18 9.10 17.17 -25.56
CA GLN A 18 8.19 17.95 -24.71
C GLN A 18 7.14 17.11 -23.98
N TYR A 19 7.59 16.03 -23.34
CA TYR A 19 6.71 15.16 -22.55
C TYR A 19 6.43 15.76 -21.17
N PHE A 20 5.16 15.69 -20.78
CA PHE A 20 4.63 16.04 -19.47
C PHE A 20 3.92 14.84 -18.87
N PHE A 21 4.04 14.68 -17.55
CA PHE A 21 3.49 13.57 -16.81
C PHE A 21 2.57 14.06 -15.70
N ASN A 22 1.43 13.41 -15.57
CA ASN A 22 0.45 13.65 -14.51
C ASN A 22 0.25 12.37 -13.71
N ILE A 23 0.27 12.47 -12.39
CA ILE A 23 -0.11 11.40 -11.48
C ILE A 23 -1.62 11.53 -11.22
N PRO A 24 -2.45 10.60 -11.71
CA PRO A 24 -3.90 10.67 -11.60
C PRO A 24 -4.40 10.33 -10.18
N ILE A 25 -5.65 10.70 -9.87
CA ILE A 25 -6.24 10.61 -8.51
C ILE A 25 -6.30 9.17 -7.98
N TYR A 26 -6.44 8.20 -8.88
CA TYR A 26 -6.52 6.77 -8.55
C TYR A 26 -5.16 6.14 -8.24
N GLN A 27 -4.06 6.90 -8.33
CA GLN A 27 -2.74 6.45 -7.93
C GLN A 27 -2.49 6.74 -6.44
N ARG A 28 -1.78 5.81 -5.78
CA ARG A 28 -1.33 6.01 -4.40
C ARG A 28 -0.34 7.17 -4.30
N LEU A 29 -0.32 7.80 -3.14
CA LEU A 29 0.65 8.83 -2.80
C LEU A 29 2.10 8.31 -2.89
N TYR A 30 3.05 9.22 -2.91
CA TYR A 30 4.46 8.87 -2.82
C TYR A 30 4.74 8.23 -1.46
N VAL A 31 5.19 6.97 -1.41
CA VAL A 31 5.37 6.21 -0.16
C VAL A 31 6.76 5.58 -0.03
N TRP A 32 7.67 5.90 -0.96
CA TRP A 32 9.01 5.32 -0.92
C TRP A 32 9.78 5.79 0.33
N GLY A 33 10.29 4.83 1.08
CA GLY A 33 11.10 5.06 2.26
C GLY A 33 12.60 5.07 1.94
N GLN A 34 13.41 5.33 2.96
CA GLN A 34 14.87 5.50 2.83
C GLN A 34 15.55 4.33 2.09
N GLU A 35 15.22 3.07 2.41
CA GLU A 35 15.84 1.90 1.78
C GLU A 35 15.62 1.84 0.26
N GLN A 36 14.40 2.15 -0.19
CA GLN A 36 14.03 2.08 -1.60
C GLN A 36 14.71 3.20 -2.41
N ILE A 37 14.74 4.40 -1.83
CA ILE A 37 15.43 5.55 -2.41
C ILE A 37 16.92 5.26 -2.50
N LYS A 38 17.53 4.82 -1.40
CA LYS A 38 18.95 4.48 -1.34
C LYS A 38 19.32 3.42 -2.37
N THR A 39 18.55 2.34 -2.47
CA THR A 39 18.77 1.28 -3.47
C THR A 39 18.80 1.84 -4.89
N LEU A 40 17.81 2.68 -5.24
CA LEU A 40 17.75 3.29 -6.58
C LEU A 40 18.97 4.18 -6.85
N LEU A 41 19.38 4.99 -5.88
CA LEU A 41 20.53 5.88 -6.01
C LEU A 41 21.85 5.10 -6.11
N GLU A 42 22.01 4.04 -5.32
CA GLU A 42 23.17 3.14 -5.37
C GLU A 42 23.28 2.47 -6.75
N ASP A 43 22.17 1.96 -7.29
CA ASP A 43 22.14 1.33 -8.61
C ASP A 43 22.55 2.32 -9.74
N ILE A 44 22.03 3.55 -9.69
CA ILE A 44 22.37 4.60 -10.67
C ILE A 44 23.85 4.98 -10.57
N VAL A 45 24.34 5.21 -9.36
CA VAL A 45 25.74 5.62 -9.15
C VAL A 45 26.70 4.48 -9.52
N GLN A 46 26.39 3.24 -9.16
CA GLN A 46 27.17 2.09 -9.56
C GLN A 46 27.23 1.96 -11.09
N ALA A 47 26.10 2.14 -11.78
CA ALA A 47 26.07 2.10 -13.25
C ALA A 47 26.89 3.23 -13.89
N TYR A 48 26.90 4.41 -13.28
CA TYR A 48 27.75 5.53 -13.69
C TYR A 48 29.24 5.23 -13.49
N GLU A 49 29.64 4.64 -12.36
CA GLU A 49 31.04 4.32 -12.08
C GLU A 49 31.59 3.18 -12.95
N GLU A 50 30.72 2.24 -13.32
CA GLU A 50 31.03 1.18 -14.27
C GLU A 50 31.04 1.67 -15.74
N ASP A 51 30.83 2.98 -15.98
CA ASP A 51 30.72 3.62 -17.29
C ASP A 51 29.76 2.85 -18.23
N LYS A 52 28.61 2.42 -17.68
CA LYS A 52 27.64 1.65 -18.45
C LYS A 52 27.08 2.49 -19.58
N ASN A 53 26.95 1.86 -20.75
CA ASN A 53 26.32 2.52 -21.89
C ASN A 53 24.82 2.74 -21.72
N GLU A 54 24.16 1.96 -20.87
CA GLU A 54 22.72 2.00 -20.63
C GLU A 54 22.41 1.54 -19.20
N PHE A 55 21.49 2.23 -18.52
CA PHE A 55 20.94 1.82 -17.24
C PHE A 55 19.42 1.83 -17.29
N TYR A 56 18.80 0.67 -17.07
CA TYR A 56 17.36 0.51 -17.15
C TYR A 56 16.70 0.75 -15.79
N LEU A 57 15.98 1.86 -15.64
CA LEU A 57 15.17 2.15 -14.45
C LEU A 57 13.94 1.23 -14.36
N GLY A 58 13.54 0.67 -15.51
CA GLY A 58 12.46 -0.29 -15.67
C GLY A 58 11.24 0.26 -16.43
N GLY A 59 10.15 -0.51 -16.40
CA GLY A 59 8.91 -0.18 -17.12
C GLY A 59 8.11 0.94 -16.48
N THR A 60 7.64 1.86 -17.32
CA THR A 60 6.72 2.95 -17.02
C THR A 60 5.55 2.86 -17.97
N LEU A 61 4.34 2.77 -17.42
CA LEU A 61 3.13 2.67 -18.23
C LEU A 61 2.35 3.97 -18.19
N VAL A 62 1.92 4.43 -19.35
CA VAL A 62 1.23 5.71 -19.50
C VAL A 62 0.00 5.64 -20.40
N ILE A 63 -0.95 6.55 -20.16
CA ILE A 63 -2.00 6.90 -21.12
C ILE A 63 -1.70 8.28 -21.66
N GLU A 64 -1.70 8.41 -22.98
CA GLU A 64 -1.64 9.72 -23.62
C GLU A 64 -3.00 10.42 -23.56
N ARG A 65 -3.04 11.63 -23.01
CA ARG A 65 -4.24 12.47 -23.02
C ARG A 65 -4.41 13.14 -24.38
N ASP A 66 -5.65 13.46 -24.73
CA ASP A 66 -5.99 14.16 -25.98
C ASP A 66 -5.52 15.62 -26.01
N SER A 67 -4.99 16.15 -24.90
CA SER A 67 -4.49 17.52 -24.82
C SER A 67 -3.10 17.64 -25.45
N CYS A 68 -3.04 18.17 -26.67
CA CYS A 68 -1.81 18.66 -27.30
C CYS A 68 -1.80 20.19 -27.22
N GLU A 69 -0.98 20.73 -26.34
CA GLU A 69 -0.71 22.18 -26.29
C GLU A 69 0.58 22.47 -27.08
N MET A 70 0.72 23.69 -27.57
CA MET A 70 1.98 24.16 -28.16
C MET A 70 2.72 24.99 -27.11
N ILE A 71 3.95 24.60 -26.79
CA ILE A 71 4.85 25.37 -25.92
C ILE A 71 6.13 25.63 -26.70
N ASN A 72 6.51 26.91 -26.84
CA ASN A 72 7.71 27.33 -27.58
C ASN A 72 7.80 26.69 -28.98
N ASP A 73 6.72 26.78 -29.76
CA ASP A 73 6.57 26.20 -31.11
C ASP A 73 6.75 24.67 -31.22
N LYS A 74 6.71 23.95 -30.09
CA LYS A 74 6.75 22.49 -30.04
C LYS A 74 5.43 21.93 -29.54
N GLN A 75 4.97 20.87 -30.19
CA GLN A 75 3.84 20.09 -29.72
C GLN A 75 4.22 19.38 -28.42
N THR A 76 3.37 19.52 -27.41
CA THR A 76 3.53 18.85 -26.12
C THR A 76 2.65 17.62 -26.03
N PHE A 77 3.12 16.62 -25.28
CA PHE A 77 2.38 15.39 -25.03
C PHE A 77 2.18 15.23 -23.52
N MET A 78 0.93 15.07 -23.10
CA MET A 78 0.56 14.88 -21.70
C MET A 78 0.24 13.40 -21.44
N PHE A 79 0.91 12.81 -20.46
CA PHE A 79 0.78 11.41 -20.10
C PHE A 79 0.25 11.24 -18.67
N ASP A 80 -0.79 10.43 -18.49
CA ASP A 80 -1.16 9.92 -17.17
C ASP A 80 -0.32 8.72 -16.81
N LEU A 81 0.37 8.81 -15.68
CA LEU A 81 1.26 7.78 -15.16
C LEU A 81 0.45 6.69 -14.45
N ILE A 82 0.43 5.47 -15.02
CA ILE A 82 -0.29 4.32 -14.49
C ILE A 82 0.63 3.46 -13.62
N ASP A 83 1.87 3.24 -14.06
CA ASP A 83 2.86 2.43 -13.35
C ASP A 83 4.25 3.06 -13.50
N GLY A 84 5.14 2.77 -12.55
CA GLY A 84 6.46 3.39 -12.44
C GLY A 84 6.47 4.70 -11.64
N GLN A 85 5.34 5.10 -11.05
CA GLN A 85 5.20 6.41 -10.43
C GLN A 85 6.24 6.73 -9.34
N GLN A 86 6.53 5.81 -8.44
CA GLN A 86 7.46 6.07 -7.33
C GLN A 86 8.89 6.28 -7.83
N ARG A 87 9.33 5.48 -8.81
CA ARG A 87 10.63 5.61 -9.47
C ARG A 87 10.73 6.93 -10.23
N PHE A 88 9.69 7.25 -11.01
CA PHE A 88 9.66 8.48 -11.81
C PHE A 88 9.66 9.74 -10.93
N THR A 89 8.85 9.75 -9.85
CA THR A 89 8.85 10.85 -8.87
C THR A 89 10.20 10.97 -8.18
N THR A 90 10.83 9.87 -7.78
CA THR A 90 12.17 9.91 -7.14
C THR A 90 13.24 10.45 -8.10
N LEU A 91 13.17 10.09 -9.38
CA LEU A 91 14.07 10.64 -10.41
C LEU A 91 13.83 12.14 -10.63
N TRP A 92 12.57 12.58 -10.59
CA TRP A 92 12.22 14.00 -10.62
C TRP A 92 12.76 14.75 -9.40
N LEU A 93 12.62 14.20 -8.18
CA LEU A 93 13.20 14.78 -6.96
C LEU A 93 14.73 14.81 -7.01
N LEU A 94 15.37 13.78 -7.56
CA LEU A 94 16.82 13.76 -7.79
C LEU A 94 17.25 14.92 -8.70
N SER A 95 16.47 15.23 -9.74
CA SER A 95 16.72 16.40 -10.60
C SER A 95 16.62 17.75 -9.88
N VAL A 96 15.83 17.84 -8.79
CA VAL A 96 15.78 19.03 -7.93
C VAL A 96 17.11 19.18 -7.18
N VAL A 97 17.64 18.08 -6.63
CA VAL A 97 18.88 18.10 -5.85
C VAL A 97 20.13 18.30 -6.72
N LEU A 98 20.13 17.75 -7.94
CA LEU A 98 21.22 17.93 -8.91
C LEU A 98 21.21 19.32 -9.59
N GLY A 99 20.14 20.11 -9.38
CA GLY A 99 20.12 21.54 -9.69
C GLY A 99 20.04 21.86 -11.18
N GLU A 100 20.96 22.71 -11.66
CA GLU A 100 20.91 23.29 -13.01
C GLU A 100 21.09 22.24 -14.12
N SER A 101 21.89 21.19 -13.89
CA SER A 101 22.24 20.21 -14.92
C SER A 101 21.04 19.38 -15.43
N LEU A 102 19.95 19.29 -14.66
CA LEU A 102 18.71 18.60 -15.05
C LEU A 102 17.48 19.52 -15.06
N ASN A 103 17.68 20.84 -15.13
CA ASN A 103 16.60 21.82 -15.10
C ASN A 103 15.59 21.62 -16.25
N GLU A 104 16.08 21.38 -17.48
CA GLU A 104 15.22 21.16 -18.65
C GLU A 104 14.32 19.91 -18.56
N TYR A 105 14.77 18.89 -17.81
CA TYR A 105 13.97 17.69 -17.51
C TYR A 105 12.94 17.96 -16.40
N ARG A 106 13.26 18.83 -15.45
CA ARG A 106 12.34 19.16 -14.36
C ARG A 106 11.18 20.02 -14.81
N GLN A 107 11.44 20.99 -15.69
CA GLN A 107 10.50 22.06 -16.04
C GLN A 107 10.73 22.64 -17.44
N VAL A 108 9.75 23.42 -17.90
CA VAL A 108 9.82 24.22 -19.13
C VAL A 108 9.47 25.67 -18.80
N HIS A 109 10.19 26.61 -19.40
CA HIS A 109 9.84 28.03 -19.34
C HIS A 109 8.77 28.32 -20.41
N THR A 110 7.65 28.88 -19.96
CA THR A 110 6.51 29.32 -20.77
C THR A 110 6.31 30.82 -20.61
N GLU A 111 5.44 31.43 -21.41
CA GLU A 111 5.07 32.84 -21.28
C GLU A 111 4.42 33.17 -19.92
N GLU A 112 3.76 32.18 -19.30
CA GLU A 112 3.09 32.29 -18.00
C GLU A 112 4.02 31.97 -16.80
N GLY A 113 5.27 31.57 -17.08
CA GLY A 113 6.28 31.30 -16.06
C GLY A 113 6.90 29.90 -16.19
N VAL A 114 7.30 29.32 -15.05
CA VAL A 114 7.92 28.00 -15.01
C VAL A 114 6.85 26.93 -14.82
N ARG A 115 6.75 25.99 -15.76
CA ARG A 115 5.84 24.84 -15.70
C ARG A 115 6.61 23.55 -15.40
N PRO A 116 6.35 22.88 -14.26
CA PRO A 116 6.91 21.56 -13.98
C PRO A 116 6.46 20.50 -15.00
N ARG A 117 7.35 19.55 -15.32
CA ARG A 117 7.02 18.41 -16.20
C ARG A 117 6.28 17.27 -15.50
N LEU A 118 6.21 17.30 -14.16
CA LEU A 118 5.48 16.34 -13.34
C LEU A 118 4.44 17.07 -12.49
N GLY A 119 3.20 16.58 -12.48
CA GLY A 119 2.12 17.13 -11.68
C GLY A 119 1.23 16.05 -11.05
N PHE A 120 0.34 16.47 -10.13
CA PHE A 120 -0.63 15.59 -9.46
C PHE A 120 -2.06 16.09 -9.69
N ALA A 121 -2.96 15.18 -10.02
CA ALA A 121 -4.38 15.50 -10.21
C ALA A 121 -5.08 15.76 -8.87
N ILE A 122 -5.85 16.86 -8.79
CA ILE A 122 -6.69 17.23 -7.62
C ILE A 122 -5.88 17.32 -6.31
N ARG A 123 -4.66 17.86 -6.39
CA ARG A 123 -3.78 18.10 -5.23
C ARG A 123 -3.05 19.44 -5.37
N PRO A 124 -3.74 20.58 -5.21
CA PRO A 124 -3.15 21.90 -5.44
C PRO A 124 -1.93 22.17 -4.54
N GLN A 125 -1.94 21.64 -3.31
CA GLN A 125 -0.84 21.75 -2.35
C GLN A 125 0.48 21.16 -2.90
N VAL A 126 0.40 19.97 -3.52
CA VAL A 126 1.56 19.27 -4.10
C VAL A 126 2.06 19.97 -5.34
N THR A 127 1.15 20.47 -6.19
CA THR A 127 1.51 21.27 -7.36
C THR A 127 2.26 22.54 -6.95
N VAL A 128 1.76 23.27 -5.96
CA VAL A 128 2.44 24.46 -5.41
C VAL A 128 3.81 24.10 -4.84
N PHE A 129 3.92 22.98 -4.12
CA PHE A 129 5.19 22.47 -3.62
C PHE A 129 6.18 22.21 -4.78
N PHE A 130 5.76 21.56 -5.86
CA PHE A 130 6.61 21.26 -7.02
C PHE A 130 6.99 22.51 -7.81
N GLU A 131 6.08 23.47 -7.95
CA GLU A 131 6.37 24.78 -8.56
C GLU A 131 7.42 25.55 -7.78
N ARG A 132 7.33 25.57 -6.44
CA ARG A 132 8.34 26.21 -5.58
C ARG A 132 9.70 25.54 -5.70
N LEU A 133 9.74 24.21 -5.65
CA LEU A 133 10.98 23.45 -5.86
C LEU A 133 11.58 23.70 -7.24
N SER A 134 10.74 23.82 -8.26
CA SER A 134 11.16 24.14 -9.64
C SER A 134 11.80 25.52 -9.76
N ARG A 135 11.38 26.47 -8.92
CA ARG A 135 11.97 27.82 -8.81
C ARG A 135 13.19 27.88 -7.88
N GLY A 136 13.56 26.76 -7.24
CA GLY A 136 14.65 26.71 -6.26
C GLY A 136 14.29 27.33 -4.90
N GLU A 137 13.00 27.50 -4.61
CA GLU A 137 12.52 28.04 -3.34
C GLU A 137 12.41 26.93 -2.28
N SER A 138 12.57 27.30 -1.00
CA SER A 138 12.26 26.39 0.10
C SER A 138 10.76 26.16 0.16
N ALA A 139 10.34 24.90 0.18
CA ALA A 139 8.94 24.51 0.22
C ALA A 139 8.73 23.48 1.34
N SER A 140 7.58 23.52 1.99
CA SER A 140 7.14 22.52 2.96
C SER A 140 5.72 22.10 2.63
N LEU A 141 5.45 20.82 2.82
CA LEU A 141 4.22 20.12 2.52
C LEU A 141 3.93 19.15 3.69
N PRO A 142 3.31 19.64 4.78
CA PRO A 142 3.02 18.82 5.98
C PRO A 142 2.22 17.54 5.67
N GLU A 143 1.30 17.63 4.70
CA GLU A 143 0.43 16.53 4.24
C GLU A 143 1.17 15.51 3.34
N GLY A 144 2.39 15.83 2.92
CA GLY A 144 3.21 15.05 2.00
C GLY A 144 4.65 14.91 2.49
N ARG A 145 4.84 14.79 3.81
CA ARG A 145 6.15 14.70 4.47
C ARG A 145 7.09 13.67 3.85
N GLN A 146 6.57 12.58 3.31
CA GLN A 146 7.33 11.55 2.59
C GLN A 146 8.13 12.09 1.39
N LEU A 147 7.65 13.15 0.71
CA LEU A 147 8.39 13.82 -0.37
C LEU A 147 9.54 14.69 0.17
N GLU A 148 9.34 15.33 1.33
CA GLU A 148 10.40 16.09 2.02
C GLU A 148 11.48 15.14 2.54
N ASP A 149 11.07 14.06 3.22
CA ASP A 149 11.97 13.01 3.71
C ASP A 149 12.79 12.42 2.56
N ALA A 150 12.18 12.22 1.38
CA ALA A 150 12.88 11.74 0.19
C ALA A 150 13.92 12.73 -0.34
N LEU A 151 13.63 14.03 -0.36
CA LEU A 151 14.59 15.06 -0.76
C LEU A 151 15.79 15.10 0.19
N ASP A 152 15.55 15.02 1.49
CA ASP A 152 16.60 15.03 2.50
C ASP A 152 17.45 13.75 2.45
N GLU A 153 16.84 12.60 2.16
CA GLU A 153 17.57 11.35 1.91
C GLU A 153 18.46 11.45 0.66
N ILE A 154 17.94 11.97 -0.45
CA ILE A 154 18.73 12.16 -1.69
C ILE A 154 19.91 13.12 -1.44
N ARG A 155 19.69 14.24 -0.74
CA ARG A 155 20.76 15.18 -0.36
C ARG A 155 21.80 14.53 0.53
N SER A 156 21.36 13.77 1.53
CA SER A 156 22.23 13.06 2.47
C SER A 156 23.07 12.01 1.73
N PHE A 157 22.45 11.23 0.84
CA PHE A 157 23.14 10.25 0.02
C PHE A 157 24.25 10.89 -0.83
N LEU A 158 23.93 11.93 -1.60
CA LEU A 158 24.92 12.59 -2.47
C LEU A 158 26.04 13.29 -1.69
N SER A 159 25.76 13.85 -0.52
CA SER A 159 26.77 14.49 0.33
C SER A 159 27.70 13.47 1.00
N ASN A 160 27.15 12.35 1.48
CA ASN A 160 27.93 11.22 2.00
C ASN A 160 28.80 10.61 0.92
N TYR A 161 28.27 10.45 -0.30
CA TYR A 161 29.03 9.93 -1.44
C TYR A 161 30.24 10.79 -1.78
N LYS A 162 30.04 12.12 -1.84
CA LYS A 162 31.12 13.10 -2.05
C LYS A 162 32.19 13.06 -0.95
N SER A 163 31.80 12.69 0.28
CA SER A 163 32.69 12.69 1.45
C SER A 163 33.50 11.39 1.57
N ASN A 164 32.87 10.22 1.36
CA ASN A 164 33.51 8.91 1.49
C ASN A 164 34.62 8.69 0.44
N LYS A 165 34.48 9.22 -0.78
CA LYS A 165 35.54 9.14 -1.80
C LYS A 165 36.74 10.06 -1.56
N LYS A 166 36.63 11.07 -0.68
CA LYS A 166 37.79 11.90 -0.32
C LYS A 166 38.80 11.19 0.61
N GLN A 167 38.43 10.05 1.20
CA GLN A 167 39.30 9.26 2.08
C GLN A 167 39.94 8.03 1.41
N GLY A 168 39.48 7.62 0.23
CA GLY A 168 40.07 6.55 -0.57
C GLY A 168 41.07 7.09 -1.61
N ASP A 169 42.15 6.35 -1.87
CA ASP A 169 43.32 6.69 -2.70
C ASP A 169 43.04 6.81 -4.22
N GLY A 170 41.93 7.44 -4.61
CA GLY A 170 41.51 7.64 -6.00
C GLY A 170 40.84 8.99 -6.20
N ASP A 171 41.50 9.86 -6.96
CA ASP A 171 41.23 11.31 -7.13
C ASP A 171 39.93 11.68 -7.89
N GLN A 172 38.93 10.79 -7.93
CA GLN A 172 37.65 11.06 -8.60
C GLN A 172 36.56 11.36 -7.57
N VAL A 173 36.47 12.64 -7.20
CA VAL A 173 35.27 13.21 -6.58
C VAL A 173 34.10 12.97 -7.53
N LEU A 174 32.95 12.50 -7.02
CA LEU A 174 31.73 12.37 -7.81
C LEU A 174 31.39 13.73 -8.44
N ASP A 175 31.61 13.84 -9.74
CA ASP A 175 31.31 15.06 -10.49
C ASP A 175 29.83 15.08 -10.83
N VAL A 176 29.12 15.98 -10.15
CA VAL A 176 27.67 16.21 -10.31
C VAL A 176 27.32 16.48 -11.77
N VAL A 177 28.19 17.14 -12.53
CA VAL A 177 27.93 17.46 -13.94
C VAL A 177 27.92 16.18 -14.75
N THR A 178 28.98 15.37 -14.67
CA THR A 178 29.04 14.10 -15.42
C THR A 178 28.01 13.06 -14.97
N LEU A 179 27.66 13.01 -13.68
CA LEU A 179 26.56 12.17 -13.19
C LEU A 179 25.22 12.65 -13.76
N SER A 180 25.00 13.97 -13.82
CA SER A 180 23.79 14.53 -14.42
C SER A 180 23.71 14.24 -15.91
N ASP A 181 24.84 14.30 -16.62
CA ASP A 181 24.92 13.91 -18.04
C ASP A 181 24.64 12.43 -18.24
N PHE A 182 25.13 11.57 -17.35
CA PHE A 182 24.79 10.14 -17.35
C PHE A 182 23.29 9.93 -17.11
N ILE A 183 22.72 10.57 -16.09
CA ILE A 183 21.28 10.49 -15.79
C ILE A 183 20.45 11.01 -16.97
N ARG A 184 20.89 12.08 -17.64
CA ARG A 184 20.20 12.67 -18.79
C ARG A 184 20.17 11.72 -19.99
N ASN A 185 21.33 11.12 -20.31
CA ASN A 185 21.56 10.47 -21.60
C ASN A 185 21.61 8.92 -21.56
N LYS A 186 21.89 8.33 -20.40
CA LYS A 186 22.17 6.88 -20.23
C LYS A 186 21.13 6.15 -19.38
N VAL A 187 20.41 6.87 -18.51
CA VAL A 187 19.28 6.30 -17.76
C VAL A 187 18.06 6.21 -18.67
N GLN A 188 17.59 4.98 -18.88
CA GLN A 188 16.52 4.63 -19.80
C GLN A 188 15.29 4.11 -19.05
N LEU A 189 14.13 4.49 -19.58
CA LEU A 189 12.79 4.11 -19.16
C LEU A 189 12.11 3.39 -20.32
N ILE A 190 11.42 2.29 -20.05
CA ILE A 190 10.53 1.69 -21.06
C ILE A 190 9.18 2.41 -20.93
N LEU A 191 8.87 3.31 -21.86
CA LEU A 191 7.60 3.99 -21.92
C LEU A 191 6.61 3.15 -22.72
N THR A 192 5.71 2.47 -22.03
CA THR A 192 4.61 1.75 -22.67
C THR A 192 3.38 2.66 -22.73
N ARG A 193 2.95 3.00 -23.94
CA ARG A 193 1.71 3.74 -24.21
C ARG A 193 0.53 2.78 -24.32
N VAL A 194 -0.49 3.06 -23.51
CA VAL A 194 -1.74 2.32 -23.47
C VAL A 194 -2.74 2.93 -24.46
N PRO A 195 -3.45 2.11 -25.26
CA PRO A 195 -4.53 2.59 -26.11
C PRO A 195 -5.63 3.32 -25.32
N LYS A 196 -6.15 4.44 -25.84
CA LYS A 196 -7.19 5.26 -25.18
C LYS A 196 -8.48 4.50 -24.81
N ASN A 197 -8.80 3.43 -25.54
CA ASN A 197 -10.00 2.61 -25.31
C ASN A 197 -9.74 1.42 -24.36
N THR A 198 -8.59 1.38 -23.70
CA THR A 198 -8.26 0.26 -22.79
C THR A 198 -9.05 0.39 -21.50
N ASP A 199 -9.68 -0.72 -21.09
CA ASP A 199 -10.34 -0.82 -19.79
C ASP A 199 -9.27 -0.71 -18.69
N LEU A 200 -9.22 0.47 -18.07
CA LEU A 200 -8.25 0.78 -17.04
C LEU A 200 -8.31 -0.19 -15.87
N ASN A 201 -9.50 -0.67 -15.51
CA ASN A 201 -9.67 -1.61 -14.41
C ASN A 201 -9.00 -2.95 -14.72
N LYS A 202 -9.22 -3.50 -15.92
CA LYS A 202 -8.53 -4.73 -16.37
C LYS A 202 -7.03 -4.54 -16.51
N LEU A 203 -6.61 -3.36 -16.95
CA LEU A 203 -5.20 -3.03 -17.07
C LEU A 203 -4.54 -2.95 -15.69
N PHE A 204 -5.18 -2.30 -14.71
CA PHE A 204 -4.75 -2.30 -13.31
C PHE A 204 -4.70 -3.71 -12.73
N GLU A 205 -5.68 -4.58 -13.00
CA GLU A 205 -5.64 -6.00 -12.58
C GLU A 205 -4.40 -6.72 -13.11
N VAL A 206 -3.98 -6.43 -14.35
CA VAL A 206 -2.82 -7.09 -14.98
C VAL A 206 -1.49 -6.54 -14.46
N ILE A 207 -1.39 -5.23 -14.18
CA ILE A 207 -0.14 -4.54 -13.81
C ILE A 207 0.11 -4.51 -12.30
N ASN A 208 -0.94 -4.30 -11.50
CA ASN A 208 -0.83 -4.27 -10.03
C ASN A 208 -0.45 -5.61 -9.42
N ASN A 209 -0.43 -6.68 -10.22
CA ASN A 209 0.21 -7.95 -9.88
C ASN A 209 1.75 -7.85 -9.72
N ARG A 210 2.36 -6.66 -9.88
CA ARG A 210 3.81 -6.44 -9.73
C ARG A 210 4.25 -5.29 -8.80
N GLY A 211 3.36 -4.58 -8.08
CA GLY A 211 3.79 -3.43 -7.27
C GLY A 211 2.84 -2.98 -6.16
N ILE A 212 2.76 -3.79 -5.09
CA ILE A 212 1.87 -3.68 -3.92
C ILE A 212 0.37 -3.65 -4.31
N GLN A 213 -0.18 -4.86 -4.24
CA GLN A 213 -1.43 -5.34 -4.81
C GLN A 213 -2.66 -4.93 -3.97
N LEU A 214 -3.82 -4.75 -4.62
CA LEU A 214 -5.08 -5.19 -4.01
C LEU A 214 -4.99 -6.71 -3.96
N GLN A 215 -4.71 -7.27 -2.79
CA GLN A 215 -4.51 -8.71 -2.66
C GLN A 215 -5.75 -9.43 -3.19
N HIS A 216 -5.61 -10.60 -3.82
CA HIS A 216 -6.75 -11.35 -4.36
C HIS A 216 -7.90 -11.53 -3.34
N HIS A 217 -7.56 -11.56 -2.04
CA HIS A 217 -8.51 -11.64 -0.96
C HIS A 217 -9.34 -10.35 -0.75
N GLU A 218 -8.85 -9.18 -1.12
CA GLU A 218 -9.59 -7.91 -1.02
C GLU A 218 -10.66 -7.79 -2.12
N ILE A 219 -10.35 -8.26 -3.33
CA ILE A 219 -11.35 -8.42 -4.41
C ILE A 219 -12.40 -9.44 -3.98
N LEU A 220 -11.96 -10.55 -3.37
CA LEU A 220 -12.87 -11.56 -2.84
C LEU A 220 -13.76 -10.97 -1.73
N LYS A 221 -13.19 -10.23 -0.77
CA LYS A 221 -13.93 -9.52 0.29
C LYS A 221 -15.05 -8.66 -0.28
N ALA A 222 -14.74 -7.80 -1.25
CA ALA A 222 -15.72 -6.91 -1.87
C ALA A 222 -16.89 -7.69 -2.49
N LYS A 223 -16.59 -8.78 -3.22
CA LYS A 223 -17.60 -9.67 -3.81
C LYS A 223 -18.48 -10.34 -2.75
N LEU A 224 -17.89 -10.84 -1.66
CA LEU A 224 -18.66 -11.51 -0.61
C LEU A 224 -19.54 -10.53 0.16
N LEU A 225 -19.03 -9.35 0.51
CA LEU A 225 -19.79 -8.33 1.25
C LEU A 225 -20.96 -7.76 0.44
N GLU A 226 -20.93 -7.81 -0.89
CA GLU A 226 -22.04 -7.37 -1.74
C GLU A 226 -23.34 -8.17 -1.48
N PHE A 227 -23.22 -9.46 -1.13
CA PHE A 227 -24.35 -10.33 -0.80
C PHE A 227 -24.94 -10.06 0.60
N LEU A 228 -24.27 -9.28 1.44
CA LEU A 228 -24.74 -8.94 2.78
C LEU A 228 -25.60 -7.67 2.77
N PRO A 229 -26.63 -7.57 3.64
CA PRO A 229 -27.34 -6.32 3.90
C PRO A 229 -26.39 -5.23 4.42
N ARG A 230 -26.65 -3.97 4.06
CA ARG A 230 -25.77 -2.83 4.41
C ARG A 230 -25.45 -2.75 5.91
N GLU A 231 -26.46 -2.99 6.75
CA GLU A 231 -26.35 -2.94 8.22
C GLU A 231 -25.34 -3.94 8.80
N LYS A 232 -25.05 -5.04 8.11
CA LYS A 232 -24.10 -6.06 8.58
C LYS A 232 -22.71 -5.93 7.97
N ARG A 233 -22.56 -5.22 6.85
CA ARG A 233 -21.32 -5.23 6.04
C ARG A 233 -20.10 -4.80 6.84
N ASP A 234 -20.25 -3.82 7.71
CA ASP A 234 -19.14 -3.25 8.47
C ASP A 234 -18.61 -4.24 9.52
N SER A 235 -19.50 -4.92 10.28
CA SER A 235 -19.09 -5.92 11.27
C SER A 235 -18.33 -7.08 10.62
N TYR A 236 -18.83 -7.58 9.49
CA TYR A 236 -18.15 -8.63 8.73
C TYR A 236 -16.87 -8.15 8.03
N SER A 237 -16.82 -6.87 7.63
CA SER A 237 -15.61 -6.24 7.09
C SER A 237 -14.51 -6.19 8.15
N TYR A 238 -14.83 -5.78 9.38
CA TYR A 238 -13.85 -5.74 10.48
C TYR A 238 -13.30 -7.12 10.84
N VAL A 239 -14.15 -8.15 10.88
CA VAL A 239 -13.72 -9.54 11.08
C VAL A 239 -12.75 -9.98 9.97
N TRP A 240 -13.07 -9.66 8.72
CA TRP A 240 -12.21 -9.96 7.59
C TRP A 240 -10.85 -9.27 7.68
N ASP A 241 -10.84 -7.97 8.00
CA ASP A 241 -9.62 -7.16 8.08
C ASP A 241 -8.72 -7.62 9.24
N ALA A 242 -9.31 -7.96 10.38
CA ALA A 242 -8.56 -8.54 11.49
C ALA A 242 -7.90 -9.89 11.12
N CYS A 243 -8.59 -10.71 10.32
CA CYS A 243 -8.07 -11.99 9.87
C CYS A 243 -7.04 -11.87 8.74
N SER A 244 -7.08 -10.81 7.94
CA SER A 244 -6.20 -10.62 6.77
C SER A 244 -4.78 -10.24 7.17
N ASP A 245 -4.61 -9.58 8.30
CA ASP A 245 -3.30 -9.32 8.90
C ASP A 245 -2.72 -10.62 9.50
N MET A 246 -1.71 -11.17 8.81
CA MET A 246 -0.99 -12.39 9.21
C MET A 246 0.30 -12.09 10.01
N GLU A 247 0.58 -10.81 10.31
CA GLU A 247 1.76 -10.31 11.06
C GLU A 247 1.46 -10.01 12.55
N GLY A 248 0.21 -10.22 12.95
CA GLY A 248 -0.28 -10.12 14.31
C GLY A 248 -1.20 -11.28 14.68
N TYR A 249 -1.54 -11.34 15.97
CA TYR A 249 -2.59 -12.24 16.44
C TYR A 249 -3.96 -11.59 16.24
N VAL A 250 -4.95 -12.41 15.86
CA VAL A 250 -6.27 -11.93 15.44
C VAL A 250 -6.99 -11.06 16.50
N GLU A 251 -6.77 -11.31 17.80
CA GLU A 251 -7.34 -10.49 18.88
C GLU A 251 -6.71 -9.10 19.00
N ARG A 252 -5.43 -8.96 18.65
CA ARG A 252 -4.77 -7.64 18.61
C ARG A 252 -5.23 -6.88 17.38
N ASN A 253 -5.32 -7.57 16.25
CA ASN A 253 -5.74 -6.98 14.98
C ASN A 253 -7.18 -6.43 15.09
N ILE A 254 -8.13 -7.20 15.64
CA ILE A 254 -9.50 -6.71 15.80
C ILE A 254 -9.57 -5.53 16.77
N ARG A 255 -8.79 -5.54 17.86
CA ARG A 255 -8.72 -4.43 18.82
C ARG A 255 -8.14 -3.16 18.18
N GLN A 256 -7.12 -3.29 17.32
CA GLN A 256 -6.54 -2.16 16.59
C GLN A 256 -7.55 -1.54 15.61
N VAL A 257 -8.32 -2.38 14.91
CA VAL A 257 -9.28 -1.92 13.91
C VAL A 257 -10.53 -1.31 14.53
N THR A 258 -11.06 -1.87 15.62
CA THR A 258 -12.39 -1.49 16.16
C THR A 258 -12.37 -0.89 17.55
N LYS A 259 -11.21 -0.91 18.24
CA LYS A 259 -11.04 -0.50 19.64
C LYS A 259 -11.88 -1.30 20.66
N ILE A 260 -12.44 -2.46 20.28
CA ILE A 260 -13.17 -3.33 21.22
C ILE A 260 -12.27 -3.84 22.36
N ASN A 261 -12.85 -4.03 23.54
CA ASN A 261 -12.18 -4.75 24.62
C ASN A 261 -12.23 -6.26 24.36
N THR A 262 -11.13 -6.83 23.86
CA THR A 262 -11.01 -8.27 23.59
C THR A 262 -10.75 -9.11 24.86
N VAL A 263 -10.36 -8.48 25.97
CA VAL A 263 -10.00 -9.19 27.20
C VAL A 263 -11.22 -9.82 27.86
N ASP A 264 -12.35 -9.12 27.87
CA ASP A 264 -13.59 -9.65 28.43
C ASP A 264 -14.07 -10.89 27.65
N LEU A 265 -13.92 -10.87 26.32
CA LEU A 265 -14.23 -12.01 25.45
C LEU A 265 -13.25 -13.18 25.60
N PHE A 266 -12.00 -12.90 25.99
CA PHE A 266 -11.00 -13.93 26.22
C PHE A 266 -11.17 -14.63 27.57
N ILE A 267 -11.48 -13.88 28.63
CA ILE A 267 -11.64 -14.41 30.00
C ILE A 267 -12.97 -15.14 30.17
N GLN A 268 -14.03 -14.67 29.51
CA GLN A 268 -15.34 -15.30 29.61
C GLN A 268 -15.40 -16.56 28.76
N GLU A 269 -15.81 -17.67 29.37
CA GLU A 269 -15.99 -18.95 28.70
C GLU A 269 -17.48 -19.27 28.55
N ASP A 270 -17.83 -19.93 27.45
CA ASP A 270 -19.13 -20.55 27.22
C ASP A 270 -18.93 -22.03 26.90
N LEU A 271 -19.39 -22.90 27.81
CA LEU A 271 -19.20 -24.36 27.74
C LEU A 271 -17.73 -24.80 27.69
N GLY A 272 -16.84 -24.11 28.42
CA GLY A 272 -15.41 -24.41 28.47
C GLY A 272 -14.63 -23.99 27.21
N VAL A 273 -15.24 -23.14 26.38
CA VAL A 273 -14.62 -22.54 25.20
C VAL A 273 -14.60 -21.03 25.38
N GLU A 274 -13.45 -20.40 25.14
CA GLU A 274 -13.26 -18.94 25.17
C GLU A 274 -14.29 -18.27 24.25
N ARG A 275 -15.00 -17.23 24.71
CA ARG A 275 -16.01 -16.55 23.86
C ARG A 275 -15.40 -15.95 22.61
N LEU A 276 -14.17 -15.45 22.71
CA LEU A 276 -13.39 -14.95 21.59
C LEU A 276 -13.16 -16.00 20.48
N ALA A 277 -13.19 -17.29 20.82
CA ALA A 277 -13.03 -18.36 19.84
C ALA A 277 -14.28 -18.57 18.97
N LYS A 278 -15.45 -18.04 19.35
CA LYS A 278 -16.71 -18.18 18.60
C LYS A 278 -17.06 -16.86 17.92
N SER A 279 -17.25 -16.92 16.61
CA SER A 279 -17.53 -15.76 15.76
C SER A 279 -18.77 -14.96 16.21
N LYS A 280 -19.80 -15.65 16.70
CA LYS A 280 -21.05 -15.06 17.19
C LYS A 280 -20.83 -13.98 18.24
N TYR A 281 -20.03 -14.25 19.28
CA TYR A 281 -19.82 -13.28 20.36
C TYR A 281 -19.06 -12.04 19.91
N VAL A 282 -18.12 -12.21 18.96
CA VAL A 282 -17.37 -11.09 18.38
C VAL A 282 -18.28 -10.20 17.55
N LEU A 283 -19.13 -10.82 16.71
CA LEU A 283 -20.10 -10.09 15.89
C LEU A 283 -21.16 -9.36 16.74
N ASP A 284 -21.63 -9.97 17.83
CA ASP A 284 -22.60 -9.34 18.74
C ASP A 284 -22.03 -8.04 19.33
N VAL A 285 -20.78 -8.06 19.83
CA VAL A 285 -20.10 -6.86 20.36
C VAL A 285 -19.88 -5.79 19.28
N LEU A 286 -19.52 -6.19 18.05
CA LEU A 286 -19.33 -5.25 16.95
C LEU A 286 -20.63 -4.55 16.54
N ASN A 287 -21.74 -5.29 16.54
CA ASN A 287 -23.05 -4.74 16.24
C ASN A 287 -23.52 -3.78 17.34
N GLU A 288 -23.26 -4.08 18.61
CA GLU A 288 -23.55 -3.16 19.74
C GLU A 288 -22.77 -1.84 19.62
N LEU A 289 -21.49 -1.90 19.24
CA LEU A 289 -20.69 -0.69 19.00
C LEU A 289 -21.26 0.18 17.88
N GLN A 290 -21.69 -0.43 16.77
CA GLN A 290 -22.28 0.31 15.66
C GLN A 290 -23.60 0.98 16.05
N GLN A 291 -24.43 0.30 16.85
CA GLN A 291 -25.66 0.90 17.39
C GLN A 291 -25.36 2.08 18.31
N GLN A 292 -24.33 2.00 19.16
CA GLN A 292 -23.91 3.11 20.01
C GLN A 292 -23.37 4.30 19.21
N GLN A 293 -22.62 4.03 18.13
CA GLN A 293 -22.11 5.08 17.23
C GLN A 293 -23.23 5.76 16.42
N ALA A 294 -24.21 5.00 15.94
CA ALA A 294 -25.36 5.54 15.20
C ALA A 294 -26.28 6.40 16.07
N VAL A 295 -26.36 6.14 17.38
CA VAL A 295 -27.12 6.97 18.35
C VAL A 295 -26.38 8.27 18.68
N ASN A 296 -25.06 8.32 18.50
CA ASN A 296 -24.21 9.47 18.77
C ASN A 296 -23.86 10.30 17.52
N GLU A 297 -24.59 10.14 16.41
CA GLU A 297 -24.42 11.00 15.23
C GLU A 297 -24.86 12.44 15.55
N LEU A 298 -23.91 13.25 16.01
CA LEU A 298 -24.09 14.68 16.20
C LEU A 298 -24.15 15.38 14.85
N SER A 299 -25.12 16.28 14.67
CA SER A 299 -25.16 17.16 13.51
C SER A 299 -23.98 18.14 13.56
N LEU A 300 -23.52 18.59 12.39
CA LEU A 300 -22.45 19.58 12.29
C LEU A 300 -22.75 20.86 13.10
N ALA A 301 -24.03 21.19 13.27
CA ALA A 301 -24.49 22.33 14.05
C ALA A 301 -24.39 22.10 15.57
N GLU A 302 -24.56 20.85 16.04
CA GLU A 302 -24.38 20.48 17.45
C GLU A 302 -22.89 20.47 17.81
N ILE A 303 -22.04 19.96 16.91
CA ILE A 303 -20.57 19.97 17.05
C ILE A 303 -20.02 21.40 17.16
N LEU A 304 -20.60 22.37 16.44
CA LEU A 304 -20.17 23.76 16.46
C LEU A 304 -20.71 24.57 17.67
N ASN A 305 -21.76 24.08 18.33
CA ASN A 305 -22.42 24.77 19.44
C ASN A 305 -21.99 24.25 20.82
N GLU A 306 -21.38 23.06 20.91
CA GLU A 306 -20.74 22.60 22.13
C GLU A 306 -19.46 23.39 22.40
N SER A 307 -19.60 24.38 23.28
CA SER A 307 -18.49 25.03 23.98
C SER A 307 -18.19 24.28 25.28
N GLU A 308 -18.02 22.95 25.19
CA GLU A 308 -17.50 22.16 26.31
C GLU A 308 -16.12 21.61 26.01
N THR A 309 -15.31 21.70 27.04
CA THR A 309 -13.88 21.41 27.08
C THR A 309 -13.65 19.98 26.61
N PHE A 310 -12.83 19.79 25.57
CA PHE A 310 -12.20 18.49 25.28
C PHE A 310 -11.55 18.00 26.57
N LYS A 311 -12.21 17.09 27.30
CA LYS A 311 -11.48 16.18 28.17
C LYS A 311 -10.73 15.28 27.20
N GLN A 312 -9.41 15.44 27.15
CA GLN A 312 -8.57 14.38 26.62
C GLN A 312 -8.96 13.13 27.37
N ASP A 313 -9.58 12.17 26.68
CA ASP A 313 -9.57 10.80 27.15
C ASP A 313 -8.09 10.44 27.26
N GLU A 314 -7.59 10.33 28.50
CA GLU A 314 -6.28 9.79 28.86
C GLU A 314 -6.20 8.27 28.58
N SER A 315 -6.69 7.86 27.41
CA SER A 315 -6.37 6.58 26.77
C SER A 315 -5.61 6.84 25.48
N GLU A 316 -4.74 7.85 25.46
CA GLU A 316 -3.58 7.83 24.57
C GLU A 316 -2.80 6.56 24.91
N LEU A 317 -2.88 5.60 24.00
CA LEU A 317 -2.23 4.30 24.06
C LEU A 317 -0.72 4.54 24.18
N ASN A 318 -0.20 4.50 25.40
CA ASN A 318 1.21 4.30 25.67
C ASN A 318 1.61 2.94 25.07
N GLU A 319 2.08 2.95 23.83
CA GLU A 319 2.65 1.78 23.11
C GLU A 319 3.99 1.28 23.72
N LYS A 320 4.20 1.43 25.03
CA LYS A 320 5.44 1.04 25.70
C LYS A 320 5.30 0.06 26.86
N GLU A 321 4.13 -0.52 27.09
CA GLU A 321 3.98 -1.50 28.18
C GLU A 321 4.03 -2.95 27.68
N GLN A 322 5.24 -3.51 27.80
CA GLN A 322 5.62 -4.91 28.01
C GLN A 322 4.45 -5.91 28.12
N THR A 323 3.97 -6.38 26.97
CA THR A 323 3.41 -7.73 26.90
C THR A 323 4.59 -8.66 26.59
N GLY A 324 4.83 -9.70 27.38
CA GLY A 324 5.95 -10.64 27.19
C GLY A 324 5.85 -11.52 25.92
N LEU A 325 5.09 -11.07 24.93
CA LEU A 325 4.97 -11.65 23.60
C LEU A 325 5.89 -10.85 22.66
N PRO A 326 6.44 -11.49 21.62
CA PRO A 326 7.30 -10.81 20.68
C PRO A 326 6.48 -9.81 19.86
N ASP A 327 7.00 -8.60 19.66
CA ASP A 327 6.26 -7.49 19.05
C ASP A 327 5.79 -7.77 17.62
N ARG A 328 6.41 -8.73 16.92
CA ARG A 328 6.03 -9.15 15.57
C ARG A 328 6.05 -10.66 15.42
N VAL A 329 4.96 -11.19 14.88
CA VAL A 329 4.76 -12.62 14.66
C VAL A 329 4.28 -12.82 13.24
N SER A 330 4.96 -13.65 12.45
CA SER A 330 4.54 -13.91 11.06
C SER A 330 4.04 -15.34 10.90
N SER A 331 2.84 -15.50 10.34
CA SER A 331 2.25 -16.80 10.07
C SER A 331 3.03 -17.58 9.00
N ILE A 332 3.00 -18.91 9.08
CA ILE A 332 3.71 -19.80 8.13
C ILE A 332 3.04 -19.92 6.76
N ILE A 333 1.78 -19.48 6.64
CA ILE A 333 1.02 -19.44 5.39
C ILE A 333 0.49 -18.04 5.15
N SER A 334 0.22 -17.70 3.88
CA SER A 334 -0.45 -16.46 3.53
C SER A 334 -1.94 -16.50 3.92
N PHE A 335 -2.57 -15.32 3.96
CA PHE A 335 -4.01 -15.24 4.12
C PHE A 335 -4.79 -15.89 2.96
N SER A 336 -4.24 -15.86 1.73
CA SER A 336 -4.87 -16.49 0.56
C SER A 336 -4.88 -18.02 0.69
N MET A 337 -3.85 -18.63 1.26
CA MET A 337 -3.85 -20.06 1.59
C MET A 337 -4.81 -20.38 2.73
N LEU A 338 -4.86 -19.54 3.77
CA LEU A 338 -5.80 -19.72 4.89
C LEU A 338 -7.26 -19.73 4.40
N LEU A 339 -7.64 -18.77 3.55
CA LEU A 339 -8.98 -18.70 2.95
C LEU A 339 -9.35 -19.98 2.17
N GLN A 340 -8.38 -20.58 1.47
CA GLN A 340 -8.60 -21.84 0.77
C GLN A 340 -8.80 -23.02 1.74
N HIS A 341 -8.08 -23.05 2.86
CA HIS A 341 -8.33 -24.04 3.92
C HIS A 341 -9.69 -23.84 4.58
N VAL A 342 -10.11 -22.60 4.83
CA VAL A 342 -11.45 -22.28 5.34
C VAL A 342 -12.51 -22.74 4.34
N LEU A 343 -12.29 -22.52 3.05
CA LEU A 343 -13.20 -22.99 2.01
C LEU A 343 -13.31 -24.53 2.00
N ARG A 344 -12.22 -25.27 2.18
CA ARG A 344 -12.25 -26.74 2.32
C ARG A 344 -13.16 -27.18 3.47
N ILE A 345 -12.98 -26.58 4.64
CA ILE A 345 -13.76 -26.90 5.83
C ILE A 345 -15.23 -26.54 5.60
N TYR A 346 -15.50 -25.38 4.99
CA TYR A 346 -16.84 -24.92 4.65
C TYR A 346 -17.55 -25.90 3.70
N LEU A 347 -16.90 -26.29 2.60
CA LEU A 347 -17.46 -27.24 1.63
C LEU A 347 -17.67 -28.63 2.23
N SER A 348 -16.76 -29.09 3.10
CA SER A 348 -16.90 -30.38 3.79
C SER A 348 -18.09 -30.39 4.76
N ASN A 349 -18.36 -29.26 5.43
CA ASN A 349 -19.44 -29.12 6.40
C ASN A 349 -20.80 -28.81 5.74
N SER A 350 -20.80 -28.39 4.47
CA SER A 350 -22.01 -28.07 3.73
C SER A 350 -22.50 -29.24 2.89
N ASP A 351 -23.76 -29.60 3.05
CA ASP A 351 -24.41 -30.60 2.18
C ASP A 351 -24.93 -30.00 0.86
N LYS A 352 -24.75 -28.68 0.64
CA LYS A 352 -25.21 -27.99 -0.57
C LYS A 352 -24.35 -28.25 -1.81
N TYR A 353 -23.12 -28.72 -1.65
CA TYR A 353 -22.14 -28.81 -2.74
C TYR A 353 -21.70 -30.26 -2.98
N GLU A 354 -21.67 -30.70 -4.24
CA GLU A 354 -21.22 -32.05 -4.62
C GLU A 354 -19.72 -32.25 -4.38
N SER A 355 -18.91 -31.22 -4.63
CA SER A 355 -17.47 -31.23 -4.35
C SER A 355 -17.19 -30.79 -2.92
N LYS A 356 -16.87 -31.75 -2.05
CA LYS A 356 -16.56 -31.50 -0.62
C LYS A 356 -15.11 -31.07 -0.36
N ASP A 357 -14.27 -30.97 -1.39
CA ASP A 357 -12.87 -30.56 -1.25
C ASP A 357 -12.38 -29.76 -2.46
N ILE A 358 -11.26 -29.07 -2.30
CA ILE A 358 -10.47 -28.46 -3.39
C ILE A 358 -9.17 -29.23 -3.59
N ALA A 359 -8.86 -29.56 -4.84
CA ALA A 359 -7.72 -30.45 -5.16
C ALA A 359 -6.35 -29.78 -5.03
N LYS A 360 -6.28 -28.45 -5.09
CA LYS A 360 -5.03 -27.67 -5.10
C LYS A 360 -5.18 -26.39 -4.29
N ILE A 361 -4.14 -26.06 -3.52
CA ILE A 361 -4.00 -24.78 -2.82
C ILE A 361 -2.93 -23.95 -3.54
N SER A 362 -3.23 -22.68 -3.83
CA SER A 362 -2.36 -21.80 -4.60
C SER A 362 -2.66 -20.34 -4.30
N ASP A 363 -1.66 -19.55 -3.91
CA ASP A 363 -1.81 -18.11 -3.67
C ASP A 363 -2.25 -17.33 -4.91
N LYS A 364 -1.83 -17.80 -6.09
CA LYS A 364 -2.08 -17.13 -7.36
C LYS A 364 -3.47 -17.39 -7.93
N ASP A 365 -4.09 -18.50 -7.52
CA ASP A 365 -5.35 -18.98 -8.10
C ASP A 365 -6.56 -18.74 -7.20
N LEU A 366 -6.44 -17.93 -6.13
CA LEU A 366 -7.47 -17.75 -5.10
C LEU A 366 -8.87 -17.48 -5.71
N LEU A 367 -8.99 -16.43 -6.53
CA LEU A 367 -10.28 -16.06 -7.13
C LEU A 367 -10.83 -17.16 -8.06
N ASN A 368 -9.95 -17.85 -8.80
CA ASN A 368 -10.35 -18.93 -9.69
C ASN A 368 -10.88 -20.14 -8.91
N ILE A 369 -10.21 -20.50 -7.81
CA ILE A 369 -10.61 -21.59 -6.92
C ILE A 369 -11.96 -21.28 -6.29
N PHE A 370 -12.14 -20.07 -5.75
CA PHE A 370 -13.43 -19.63 -5.18
C PHE A 370 -14.55 -19.61 -6.22
N ASN A 371 -14.28 -19.15 -7.44
CA ASN A 371 -15.27 -19.18 -8.52
C ASN A 371 -15.65 -20.61 -8.94
N THR A 372 -14.67 -21.50 -9.07
CA THR A 372 -14.91 -22.87 -9.55
C THR A 372 -15.68 -23.70 -8.54
N HIS A 373 -15.36 -23.56 -7.25
CA HIS A 373 -15.88 -24.44 -6.20
C HIS A 373 -16.98 -23.83 -5.33
N TRP A 374 -17.23 -22.52 -5.42
CA TRP A 374 -18.23 -21.87 -4.58
C TRP A 374 -19.06 -20.80 -5.31
N LEU A 375 -18.44 -19.69 -5.73
CA LEU A 375 -19.16 -18.51 -6.24
C LEU A 375 -19.77 -18.70 -7.64
N GLY A 376 -19.18 -19.54 -8.48
CA GLY A 376 -19.63 -19.84 -9.84
C GLY A 376 -20.43 -21.13 -9.97
N CYS A 377 -20.74 -21.81 -8.86
CA CYS A 377 -21.58 -22.99 -8.86
C CYS A 377 -23.03 -22.63 -9.18
N SER A 378 -23.79 -23.58 -9.74
CA SER A 378 -25.23 -23.38 -10.05
C SER A 378 -26.11 -23.22 -8.80
N VAL A 379 -25.57 -23.46 -7.61
CA VAL A 379 -26.24 -23.28 -6.33
C VAL A 379 -26.34 -21.79 -6.02
N LYS A 380 -27.55 -21.31 -5.73
CA LYS A 380 -27.79 -19.90 -5.39
C LYS A 380 -27.13 -19.56 -4.05
N LEU A 381 -26.27 -18.54 -4.06
CA LEU A 381 -25.65 -17.99 -2.86
C LEU A 381 -26.64 -17.13 -2.07
N GLU A 382 -26.74 -17.36 -0.77
CA GLU A 382 -27.55 -16.55 0.15
C GLU A 382 -26.67 -15.76 1.12
N SER A 383 -27.22 -14.71 1.74
CA SER A 383 -26.48 -13.93 2.74
C SER A 383 -26.00 -14.82 3.90
N ALA A 384 -26.82 -15.80 4.31
CA ALA A 384 -26.48 -16.75 5.38
C ALA A 384 -25.23 -17.60 5.06
N ASP A 385 -24.97 -17.89 3.78
CA ASP A 385 -23.77 -18.63 3.36
C ASP A 385 -22.50 -17.78 3.58
N ILE A 386 -22.58 -16.48 3.28
CA ILE A 386 -21.48 -15.53 3.51
C ILE A 386 -21.25 -15.32 5.01
N GLU A 387 -22.33 -15.13 5.77
CA GLU A 387 -22.27 -14.98 7.24
C GLU A 387 -21.59 -16.20 7.88
N SER A 388 -21.97 -17.41 7.45
CA SER A 388 -21.39 -18.67 7.93
C SER A 388 -19.91 -18.83 7.54
N PHE A 389 -19.54 -18.46 6.30
CA PHE A 389 -18.16 -18.56 5.84
C PHE A 389 -17.22 -17.59 6.57
N ILE A 390 -17.61 -16.33 6.74
CA ILE A 390 -16.77 -15.34 7.45
C ILE A 390 -16.73 -15.66 8.96
N GLY A 391 -17.80 -16.18 9.53
CA GLY A 391 -17.79 -16.71 10.90
C GLY A 391 -16.78 -17.86 11.06
N LEU A 392 -16.80 -18.83 10.12
CA LEU A 392 -15.84 -19.92 10.11
C LEU A 392 -14.38 -19.44 9.91
N LEU A 393 -14.16 -18.40 9.09
CA LEU A 393 -12.84 -17.79 8.90
C LEU A 393 -12.27 -17.32 10.24
N TRP A 394 -13.07 -16.62 11.05
CA TRP A 394 -12.65 -16.16 12.37
C TRP A 394 -12.26 -17.33 13.28
N GLU A 395 -13.13 -18.35 13.35
CA GLU A 395 -12.93 -19.51 14.22
C GLU A 395 -11.67 -20.28 13.84
N VAL A 396 -11.47 -20.53 12.54
CA VAL A 396 -10.26 -21.17 12.02
C VAL A 396 -9.03 -20.31 12.28
N ARG A 397 -9.09 -18.99 12.07
CA ARG A 397 -7.95 -18.10 12.33
C ARG A 397 -7.56 -18.07 13.81
N TYR A 398 -8.53 -18.05 14.71
CA TYR A 398 -8.29 -18.12 16.14
C TYR A 398 -7.58 -19.41 16.56
N GLN A 399 -8.06 -20.57 16.07
CA GLN A 399 -7.41 -21.86 16.33
C GLN A 399 -6.02 -21.94 15.68
N PHE A 400 -5.87 -21.38 14.48
CA PHE A 400 -4.60 -21.28 13.76
C PHE A 400 -3.56 -20.52 14.60
N ASP A 401 -3.94 -19.35 15.13
CA ASP A 401 -3.05 -18.55 15.98
C ASP A 401 -2.71 -19.26 17.30
N LYS A 402 -3.59 -20.08 17.85
CA LYS A 402 -3.36 -20.77 19.14
C LYS A 402 -2.48 -22.01 19.01
N TYR A 403 -2.62 -22.77 17.92
CA TYR A 403 -2.08 -24.12 17.81
C TYR A 403 -1.08 -24.34 16.68
N VAL A 404 -0.91 -23.39 15.75
CA VAL A 404 0.02 -23.52 14.62
C VAL A 404 1.34 -22.81 14.91
N ILE A 405 2.44 -23.44 14.49
CA ILE A 405 3.80 -22.89 14.57
C ILE A 405 3.89 -21.61 13.72
N LYS A 406 4.60 -20.61 14.23
CA LYS A 406 4.75 -19.30 13.60
C LYS A 406 6.17 -18.76 13.79
N TRP A 407 6.54 -17.80 12.94
CA TRP A 407 7.79 -17.05 13.07
C TRP A 407 7.64 -16.01 14.16
N VAL A 408 8.58 -16.02 15.09
CA VAL A 408 8.57 -15.19 16.29
C VAL A 408 9.91 -14.49 16.37
N MET A 409 9.90 -13.15 16.39
CA MET A 409 11.11 -12.35 16.56
C MET A 409 11.51 -12.33 18.04
N VAL A 410 12.64 -12.92 18.41
CA VAL A 410 13.21 -12.85 19.77
C VAL A 410 14.63 -12.34 19.66
N GLU A 411 14.93 -11.20 20.29
CA GLU A 411 16.29 -10.64 20.34
C GLU A 411 16.93 -10.54 18.93
N GLU A 412 16.17 -10.04 17.96
CA GLU A 412 16.56 -9.86 16.55
C GLU A 412 16.70 -11.15 15.72
N GLU A 413 16.49 -12.34 16.30
CA GLU A 413 16.47 -13.62 15.59
C GLU A 413 15.03 -14.12 15.30
N LYS A 414 14.83 -14.71 14.11
CA LYS A 414 13.57 -15.36 13.71
C LYS A 414 13.57 -16.83 14.15
N ILE A 415 12.78 -17.16 15.17
CA ILE A 415 12.60 -18.53 15.64
C ILE A 415 11.20 -19.07 15.34
N HIS A 416 11.08 -20.38 15.14
CA HIS A 416 9.80 -21.07 15.07
C HIS A 416 9.30 -21.37 16.49
N SER A 417 8.11 -20.89 16.85
CA SER A 417 7.51 -21.17 18.16
C SER A 417 6.00 -21.26 18.07
N ILE A 418 5.40 -22.07 18.94
CA ILE A 418 3.99 -21.96 19.31
C ILE A 418 3.95 -21.13 20.59
N ARG A 419 3.16 -20.06 20.62
CA ARG A 419 2.92 -19.27 21.84
C ARG A 419 1.43 -19.18 22.07
N LYS A 420 1.02 -19.46 23.31
CA LYS A 420 -0.37 -19.31 23.74
C LYS A 420 -0.69 -17.82 23.90
N LEU A 421 -1.92 -17.47 23.58
CA LEU A 421 -2.53 -16.21 24.00
C LEU A 421 -2.48 -16.10 25.52
N ARG A 422 -2.08 -14.93 26.03
CA ARG A 422 -1.99 -14.64 27.45
C ARG A 422 -2.54 -13.24 27.68
N VAL A 423 -3.42 -13.11 28.67
CA VAL A 423 -3.82 -11.82 29.21
C VAL A 423 -2.74 -11.35 30.18
N ASN A 424 -2.30 -10.11 30.06
CA ASN A 424 -1.39 -9.51 31.02
C ASN A 424 -2.16 -8.60 31.98
N ASN A 425 -2.10 -8.91 33.27
CA ASN A 425 -2.74 -8.12 34.33
C ASN A 425 -1.72 -7.19 34.96
N SER A 426 -1.46 -6.02 34.36
CA SER A 426 -0.60 -4.99 34.96
C SER A 426 -1.41 -3.75 35.35
N LYS A 427 -1.38 -3.43 36.65
CA LYS A 427 -1.81 -2.14 37.27
C LYS A 427 -3.04 -1.46 36.63
N GLY A 428 -4.20 -2.13 36.69
CA GLY A 428 -5.50 -1.50 36.41
C GLY A 428 -5.93 -1.50 34.95
N ASN A 429 -5.06 -1.87 34.01
CA ASN A 429 -5.44 -2.14 32.64
C ASN A 429 -5.18 -3.61 32.31
N THR A 430 -6.25 -4.32 31.93
CA THR A 430 -6.20 -5.67 31.41
C THR A 430 -5.91 -5.59 29.91
N TYR A 431 -4.85 -6.24 29.43
CA TYR A 431 -4.51 -6.29 27.99
C TYR A 431 -4.44 -7.72 27.45
#